data_AF-A0A1S0UKP8-F1
#
_entry.id   AF-A0A1S0UKP8-F1
#
_cell.length_a   1.000
_cell.length_b   1.000
_cell.length_c   1.000
_cell.angle_alpha   90.00
_cell.angle_beta   90.00
_cell.angle_gamma   90.00
#
_symmetry.space_group_name_H-M   'P 1'
#
loop_
_entity.id
_entity.type
_entity.pdbx_description
1 polymer ?
#
loop_
_entity_poly.entity_id
_entity_poly.type
_entity_poly.pdbx_seq_one_letter_code
_entity_poly.pdbx_strand_id
1 'polypeptide(L)'
;MSNNPSEATVLRPSLKKQSAHAQSRSKDSDAKRHVTFATPKLPPSKSNLSKQQRTSDQGISKFRRQKSVVDSHRKRIPSVQLVELRAKKNKHNEQIVRLCEAQEALVKSDYIIKRMEKKAKEQEAVATALLQNAVSLIEIDVLRSFEKQRVGNVLDNVAEHQHKTAQELHKELAGFSERMADIGKALTTIKKCNEMLDMQFTSTEGERGLSVAEEMKLLSADISLYLNVLDSLKQFHL
;
A
#
# COMPACT_ATOMS: atom_id res chain seq x y z
N MET A 1 -27.70 11.54 14.96
CA MET A 1 -28.01 11.60 13.51
C MET A 1 -27.59 12.95 12.98
N SER A 2 -26.60 13.00 12.09
CA SER A 2 -26.54 13.98 11.00
C SER A 2 -25.40 13.62 10.05
N ASN A 3 -25.66 13.77 8.77
CA ASN A 3 -24.97 13.21 7.63
C ASN A 3 -23.67 13.93 7.28
N ASN A 4 -22.71 13.19 6.74
CA ASN A 4 -21.71 13.71 5.82
C ASN A 4 -22.38 14.38 4.62
N PRO A 5 -21.71 15.37 4.01
CA PRO A 5 -21.48 15.26 2.59
C PRO A 5 -19.99 15.33 2.26
N SER A 6 -19.61 14.39 1.40
CA SER A 6 -18.43 14.35 0.55
C SER A 6 -18.22 15.64 -0.24
N GLU A 7 -17.00 16.18 -0.22
CA GLU A 7 -16.53 17.15 -1.21
C GLU A 7 -15.19 16.73 -1.82
N ALA A 8 -15.09 17.00 -3.11
CA ALA A 8 -14.16 16.43 -4.06
C ALA A 8 -12.79 17.14 -4.06
N THR A 9 -11.77 16.31 -4.29
CA THR A 9 -10.56 16.56 -5.07
C THR A 9 -10.35 17.98 -5.65
N VAL A 10 -9.39 18.73 -5.10
CA VAL A 10 -8.60 19.71 -5.87
C VAL A 10 -7.14 19.61 -5.44
N LEU A 11 -6.37 18.74 -6.09
CA LEU A 11 -4.92 18.75 -6.02
C LEU A 11 -4.39 19.92 -6.87
N ARG A 12 -3.62 20.80 -6.21
CA ARG A 12 -2.93 21.95 -6.81
C ARG A 12 -2.06 21.54 -8.01
N PRO A 13 -2.12 22.24 -9.16
CA PRO A 13 -1.14 22.08 -10.23
C PRO A 13 -0.01 23.09 -10.04
N SER A 14 1.16 22.64 -9.60
CA SER A 14 2.37 23.48 -9.60
C SER A 14 3.61 22.71 -10.04
N LEU A 15 3.61 22.29 -11.31
CA LEU A 15 4.84 22.08 -12.07
C LEU A 15 5.16 23.39 -12.78
N LYS A 16 6.29 24.01 -12.39
CA LYS A 16 6.86 25.16 -13.08
C LYS A 16 7.03 24.82 -14.57
N LYS A 17 6.34 25.60 -15.42
CA LYS A 17 6.60 25.66 -16.87
C LYS A 17 7.99 26.24 -17.08
N GLN A 18 8.95 25.45 -17.57
CA GLN A 18 10.08 26.02 -18.30
C GLN A 18 9.59 26.38 -19.70
N SER A 19 9.85 27.63 -20.09
CA SER A 19 9.47 28.21 -21.37
C SER A 19 10.13 27.47 -22.53
N ALA A 20 9.32 26.79 -23.33
CA ALA A 20 9.68 26.49 -24.71
C ALA A 20 9.77 27.82 -25.46
N HIS A 21 10.97 28.17 -25.93
CA HIS A 21 11.14 29.29 -26.83
C HIS A 21 10.55 28.89 -28.19
N ALA A 22 9.35 29.38 -28.47
CA ALA A 22 8.73 29.28 -29.79
C ALA A 22 9.51 30.18 -30.75
N GLN A 23 10.24 29.58 -31.69
CA GLN A 23 10.70 30.29 -32.87
C GLN A 23 9.75 29.97 -34.02
N SER A 24 8.74 30.82 -34.18
CA SER A 24 8.01 30.95 -35.44
C SER A 24 9.02 31.35 -36.53
N ARG A 25 9.27 30.47 -37.49
CA ARG A 25 9.83 30.91 -38.78
C ARG A 25 8.93 30.42 -39.89
N SER A 26 8.40 31.44 -40.56
CA SER A 26 7.51 31.41 -41.71
C SER A 26 8.04 30.49 -42.81
N LYS A 27 7.12 29.76 -43.42
CA LYS A 27 7.21 29.42 -44.83
C LYS A 27 7.37 30.73 -45.60
N ASP A 28 8.55 30.97 -46.15
CA ASP A 28 8.75 31.46 -47.52
C ASP A 28 10.22 31.80 -47.72
N SER A 29 10.69 31.57 -48.95
CA SER A 29 12.05 31.78 -49.46
C SER A 29 13.09 30.69 -49.14
N ASP A 30 13.10 29.63 -49.96
CA ASP A 30 14.39 29.07 -50.40
C ASP A 30 14.32 28.36 -51.75
N ALA A 31 13.76 29.04 -52.76
CA ALA A 31 13.79 28.58 -54.14
C ALA A 31 15.13 28.89 -54.81
N LYS A 32 16.28 28.48 -54.24
CA LYS A 32 17.59 28.54 -54.92
C LYS A 32 18.76 27.80 -54.26
N ARG A 33 18.55 26.70 -53.54
CA ARG A 33 19.64 25.79 -53.16
C ARG A 33 19.67 24.55 -54.06
N HIS A 34 20.55 24.56 -55.06
CA HIS A 34 20.93 23.34 -55.77
C HIS A 34 21.70 22.42 -54.80
N VAL A 35 21.17 21.23 -54.55
CA VAL A 35 21.85 20.18 -53.80
C VAL A 35 22.81 19.47 -54.75
N THR A 36 24.11 19.64 -54.55
CA THR A 36 25.13 18.87 -55.27
C THR A 36 25.27 17.51 -54.56
N PHE A 37 24.81 16.43 -55.19
CA PHE A 37 25.08 15.08 -54.70
C PHE A 37 26.54 14.73 -54.99
N ALA A 38 27.30 14.36 -53.95
CA ALA A 38 28.63 13.82 -54.11
C ALA A 38 28.55 12.39 -54.68
N THR A 39 28.97 12.20 -55.93
CA THR A 39 29.20 10.87 -56.50
C THR A 39 30.40 10.20 -55.81
N PRO A 40 30.28 8.95 -55.32
CA PRO A 40 31.42 8.21 -54.81
C PRO A 40 32.48 8.03 -55.90
N LYS A 41 33.75 8.31 -55.59
CA LYS A 41 34.86 8.03 -56.51
C LYS A 41 34.98 6.52 -56.72
N LEU A 42 34.69 6.06 -57.94
CA LEU A 42 34.99 4.69 -58.34
C LEU A 42 36.52 4.48 -58.42
N PRO A 43 37.03 3.30 -58.04
CA PRO A 43 38.45 2.98 -58.17
C PRO A 43 38.88 3.03 -59.65
N PRO A 44 40.15 3.37 -59.95
CA PRO A 44 40.63 3.49 -61.32
C PRO A 44 40.51 2.14 -62.04
N SER A 45 39.78 2.14 -63.16
CA SER A 45 39.65 0.98 -64.03
C SER A 45 41.00 0.69 -64.72
N LYS A 46 41.82 -0.18 -64.12
CA LYS A 46 42.81 -0.94 -64.88
C LYS A 46 42.09 -2.07 -65.60
N SER A 47 41.43 -1.75 -66.70
CA SER A 47 40.92 -2.75 -67.64
C SER A 47 41.28 -2.33 -69.05
N ASN A 48 42.24 -3.04 -69.64
CA ASN A 48 42.63 -2.94 -71.04
C ASN A 48 41.47 -3.41 -71.91
N LEU A 49 40.63 -2.49 -72.38
CA LEU A 49 39.72 -2.76 -73.49
C LEU A 49 39.69 -1.58 -74.45
N SER A 50 39.86 -1.95 -75.71
CA SER A 50 40.23 -1.16 -76.87
C SER A 50 39.27 -0.02 -77.22
N LYS A 51 39.86 1.09 -77.68
CA LYS A 51 39.25 2.24 -78.35
C LYS A 51 38.20 1.80 -79.37
N GLN A 52 36.98 2.33 -79.28
CA GLN A 52 36.12 2.52 -80.44
C GLN A 52 35.38 3.87 -80.37
N GLN A 53 36.13 4.88 -80.80
CA GLN A 53 35.74 5.99 -81.68
C GLN A 53 34.32 6.58 -81.60
N ARG A 54 34.25 7.82 -81.12
CA ARG A 54 33.21 8.83 -81.43
C ARG A 54 32.99 8.94 -82.93
N THR A 55 31.74 8.98 -83.38
CA THR A 55 31.37 9.61 -84.66
C THR A 55 30.73 10.96 -84.35
N SER A 56 31.46 12.04 -84.62
CA SER A 56 30.94 13.41 -84.72
C SER A 56 31.04 13.82 -86.18
N ASP A 57 29.97 14.40 -86.68
CA ASP A 57 29.74 14.81 -88.07
C ASP A 57 30.78 15.80 -88.61
N GLN A 58 31.23 15.58 -89.85
CA GLN A 58 31.27 16.57 -90.94
C GLN A 58 31.99 16.00 -92.17
N GLY A 59 31.37 16.09 -93.35
CA GLY A 59 32.05 15.82 -94.62
C GLY A 59 31.11 15.45 -95.77
N ILE A 60 30.53 16.46 -96.41
CA ILE A 60 29.70 16.35 -97.63
C ILE A 60 30.55 15.79 -98.78
N SER A 61 30.13 14.69 -99.42
CA SER A 61 30.47 14.39 -100.83
C SER A 61 29.75 13.15 -101.37
N LYS A 62 28.72 13.42 -102.21
CA LYS A 62 28.26 12.65 -103.39
C LYS A 62 27.54 11.29 -103.19
N PHE A 63 26.22 11.35 -103.42
CA PHE A 63 25.40 10.44 -104.23
C PHE A 63 25.83 8.97 -104.39
N ARG A 64 25.13 8.06 -103.68
CA ARG A 64 24.59 6.83 -104.28
C ARG A 64 23.41 6.33 -103.45
N ARG A 65 22.19 6.46 -103.97
CA ARG A 65 21.01 5.75 -103.46
C ARG A 65 21.28 4.24 -103.53
N GLN A 66 21.59 3.62 -102.41
CA GLN A 66 21.49 2.17 -102.26
C GLN A 66 20.10 1.86 -101.70
N LYS A 67 19.33 1.12 -102.50
CA LYS A 67 18.02 0.58 -102.13
C LYS A 67 18.21 -0.31 -100.90
N SER A 68 17.67 0.09 -99.75
CA SER A 68 17.53 -0.82 -98.61
C SER A 68 16.46 -1.84 -98.95
N VAL A 69 16.91 -3.06 -99.25
CA VAL A 69 16.07 -4.24 -99.37
C VAL A 69 15.36 -4.43 -98.03
N VAL A 70 14.04 -4.33 -98.07
CA VAL A 70 13.17 -4.65 -96.93
C VAL A 70 13.32 -6.14 -96.65
N ASP A 71 14.09 -6.47 -95.61
CA ASP A 71 14.17 -7.81 -95.06
C ASP A 71 12.77 -8.20 -94.55
N SER A 72 12.06 -8.96 -95.38
CA SER A 72 10.66 -9.32 -95.22
C SER A 72 10.46 -10.51 -94.28
N HIS A 73 11.51 -10.92 -93.53
CA HIS A 73 11.47 -12.12 -92.68
C HIS A 73 11.65 -11.89 -91.18
N ARG A 74 11.60 -10.65 -90.68
CA ARG A 74 11.35 -10.45 -89.24
C ARG A 74 9.90 -10.83 -88.92
N LYS A 75 9.70 -12.09 -88.50
CA LYS A 75 8.47 -12.60 -87.91
C LYS A 75 7.97 -11.60 -86.85
N ARG A 76 6.97 -10.80 -87.21
CA ARG A 76 6.29 -9.86 -86.30
C ARG A 76 5.54 -10.73 -85.29
N ILE A 77 5.94 -10.68 -84.02
CA ILE A 77 5.22 -11.35 -82.94
C ILE A 77 3.77 -10.84 -82.97
N PRO A 78 2.75 -11.72 -82.99
CA PRO A 78 1.35 -11.30 -82.99
C PRO A 78 1.08 -10.29 -81.87
N SER A 79 0.42 -9.17 -82.19
CA SER A 79 0.18 -8.06 -81.26
C SER A 79 -0.54 -8.50 -79.97
N VAL A 80 -1.39 -9.53 -80.06
CA VAL A 80 -2.08 -10.16 -78.93
C VAL A 80 -1.10 -10.77 -77.91
N GLN A 81 -0.07 -11.48 -78.37
CA GLN A 81 0.96 -12.07 -77.49
C GLN A 81 1.82 -10.99 -76.82
N LEU A 82 2.01 -9.84 -77.47
CA LEU A 82 2.83 -8.76 -76.94
C LEU A 82 2.09 -7.96 -75.84
N VAL A 83 0.77 -7.81 -75.95
CA VAL A 83 -0.08 -7.25 -74.90
C VAL A 83 -0.14 -8.21 -73.70
N GLU A 84 -0.29 -9.51 -73.94
CA GLU A 84 -0.33 -10.52 -72.87
C GLU A 84 1.02 -10.64 -72.13
N LEU A 85 2.15 -10.57 -72.84
CA LEU A 85 3.49 -10.54 -72.24
C LEU A 85 3.74 -9.25 -71.46
N ARG A 86 3.26 -8.09 -71.95
CA ARG A 86 3.30 -6.82 -71.19
C ARG A 86 2.43 -6.87 -69.94
N ALA A 87 1.24 -7.47 -70.02
CA ALA A 87 0.35 -7.66 -68.86
C ALA A 87 0.95 -8.61 -67.82
N LYS A 88 1.55 -9.73 -68.25
CA LYS A 88 2.28 -10.66 -67.36
C LYS A 88 3.49 -9.99 -66.69
N LYS A 89 4.27 -9.20 -67.44
CA LYS A 89 5.39 -8.41 -66.90
C LYS A 89 4.92 -7.33 -65.92
N ASN A 90 3.80 -6.67 -66.19
CA ASN A 90 3.22 -5.66 -65.29
C ASN A 90 2.72 -6.29 -63.98
N LYS A 91 2.06 -7.46 -64.06
CA LYS A 91 1.60 -8.20 -62.87
C LYS A 91 2.75 -8.60 -61.94
N HIS A 92 3.90 -9.01 -62.49
CA HIS A 92 5.07 -9.35 -61.68
C HIS A 92 5.65 -8.11 -60.98
N ASN A 93 5.72 -6.97 -61.67
CA ASN A 93 6.16 -5.72 -61.06
C ASN A 93 5.21 -5.25 -59.95
N GLU A 94 3.90 -5.38 -60.12
CA GLU A 94 2.90 -5.08 -59.06
C GLU A 94 3.01 -6.03 -57.86
N GLN A 95 3.38 -7.29 -58.08
CA GLN A 95 3.66 -8.22 -56.96
C GLN A 95 4.92 -7.81 -56.19
N ILE A 96 5.98 -7.38 -56.90
CA ILE A 96 7.21 -6.88 -56.26
C ILE A 96 6.89 -5.64 -55.41
N VAL A 97 6.16 -4.66 -55.95
CA VAL A 97 5.77 -3.45 -55.19
C VAL A 97 4.98 -3.81 -53.94
N ARG A 98 3.97 -4.68 -54.05
CA ARG A 98 3.18 -5.13 -52.88
C ARG A 98 4.02 -5.87 -51.84
N LEU A 99 5.00 -6.66 -52.26
CA LEU A 99 5.92 -7.34 -51.35
C LEU A 99 6.82 -6.33 -50.61
N CYS A 100 7.31 -5.30 -51.31
CA CYS A 100 8.07 -4.23 -50.68
C CYS A 100 7.22 -3.44 -49.67
N GLU A 101 5.98 -3.09 -50.02
CA GLU A 101 5.04 -2.43 -49.11
C GLU A 101 4.73 -3.29 -47.87
N ALA A 102 4.50 -4.59 -48.07
CA ALA A 102 4.27 -5.53 -46.98
C ALA A 102 5.50 -5.67 -46.07
N GLN A 103 6.71 -5.69 -46.65
CA GLN A 103 7.96 -5.71 -45.89
C GLN A 103 8.14 -4.44 -45.05
N GLU A 104 7.87 -3.26 -45.62
CA GLU A 104 7.93 -2.00 -44.87
C GLU A 104 6.91 -1.96 -43.73
N ALA A 105 5.69 -2.44 -43.97
CA ALA A 105 4.67 -2.54 -42.94
C ALA A 105 5.10 -3.51 -41.82
N LEU A 106 5.68 -4.66 -42.19
CA LEU A 106 6.19 -5.64 -41.22
C LEU A 106 7.30 -5.06 -40.35
N VAL A 107 8.28 -4.36 -40.94
CA VAL A 107 9.37 -3.72 -40.18
C VAL A 107 8.83 -2.65 -39.22
N LYS A 108 7.86 -1.83 -39.67
CA LYS A 108 7.19 -0.86 -38.79
C LYS A 108 6.44 -1.55 -37.64
N SER A 109 5.78 -2.67 -37.91
CA SER A 109 5.07 -3.43 -36.88
C SER A 109 6.02 -4.07 -35.86
N ASP A 110 7.15 -4.63 -36.30
CA ASP A 110 8.18 -5.22 -35.41
C ASP A 110 8.73 -4.19 -34.42
N TYR A 111 8.99 -2.96 -34.88
CA TYR A 111 9.41 -1.87 -34.00
C TYR A 111 8.36 -1.53 -32.94
N ILE A 112 7.08 -1.49 -33.33
CA ILE A 112 5.98 -1.22 -32.40
C ILE A 112 5.85 -2.36 -31.39
N ILE A 113 5.92 -3.62 -31.84
CA ILE A 113 5.86 -4.80 -30.97
C ILE A 113 6.96 -4.75 -29.92
N LYS A 114 8.23 -4.55 -30.33
CA LYS A 114 9.36 -4.43 -29.40
C LYS A 114 9.17 -3.30 -28.38
N ARG A 115 8.64 -2.16 -28.82
CA ARG A 115 8.33 -1.04 -27.91
C ARG A 115 7.23 -1.40 -26.91
N MET A 116 6.20 -2.12 -27.36
CA MET A 116 5.10 -2.57 -26.52
C MET A 116 5.56 -3.64 -25.52
N GLU A 117 6.39 -4.59 -25.94
CA GLU A 117 7.02 -5.58 -25.05
C GLU A 117 7.83 -4.91 -23.94
N LYS A 118 8.60 -3.86 -24.28
CA LYS A 118 9.35 -3.09 -23.27
C LYS A 118 8.41 -2.46 -22.24
N LYS A 119 7.33 -1.81 -22.70
CA LYS A 119 6.34 -1.20 -21.81
C LYS A 119 5.61 -2.24 -20.96
N ALA A 120 5.31 -3.41 -21.51
CA ALA A 120 4.68 -4.50 -20.79
C ALA A 120 5.58 -4.97 -19.64
N LYS A 121 6.89 -5.15 -19.88
CA LYS A 121 7.87 -5.50 -18.84
C LYS A 121 8.02 -4.41 -17.77
N GLU A 122 8.03 -3.14 -18.18
CA GLU A 122 8.06 -2.02 -17.22
C GLU A 122 6.80 -2.00 -16.34
N GLN A 123 5.62 -2.24 -16.92
CA GLN A 123 4.36 -2.33 -16.17
C GLN A 123 4.30 -3.56 -15.26
N GLU A 124 4.80 -4.71 -15.71
CA GLU A 124 4.91 -5.93 -14.92
C GLU A 124 5.78 -5.71 -13.68
N ALA A 125 6.93 -5.04 -13.82
CA ALA A 125 7.80 -4.71 -12.69
C ALA A 125 7.10 -3.78 -11.68
N VAL A 126 6.38 -2.76 -12.15
CA VAL A 126 5.61 -1.85 -11.29
C VAL A 126 4.47 -2.57 -10.58
N ALA A 127 3.72 -3.41 -11.29
CA ALA A 127 2.63 -4.19 -10.73
C ALA A 127 3.15 -5.18 -9.67
N THR A 128 4.28 -5.83 -9.94
CA THR A 128 4.92 -6.75 -8.98
C THR A 128 5.36 -6.03 -7.71
N ALA A 129 6.01 -4.87 -7.83
CA ALA A 129 6.39 -4.06 -6.67
C ALA A 129 5.16 -3.57 -5.87
N LEU A 130 4.09 -3.18 -6.56
CA LEU A 130 2.84 -2.78 -5.91
C LEU A 130 2.20 -3.95 -5.16
N LEU A 131 2.16 -5.15 -5.77
CA LEU A 131 1.66 -6.36 -5.12
C LEU A 131 2.49 -6.74 -3.90
N GLN A 132 3.82 -6.68 -3.99
CA GLN A 132 4.70 -6.94 -2.85
C GLN A 132 4.45 -5.96 -1.70
N ASN A 133 4.35 -4.66 -2.01
CA ASN A 133 4.03 -3.65 -1.01
C ASN A 133 2.66 -3.86 -0.37
N ALA A 134 1.65 -4.24 -1.16
CA ALA A 134 0.31 -4.53 -0.66
C ALA A 134 0.31 -5.76 0.27
N VAL A 135 1.03 -6.82 -0.11
CA VAL A 135 1.19 -8.02 0.74
C VAL A 135 1.87 -7.66 2.06
N SER A 136 2.98 -6.92 2.03
CA SER A 136 3.66 -6.49 3.26
C SER A 136 2.76 -5.62 4.15
N LEU A 137 1.94 -4.75 3.55
CA LEU A 137 1.00 -3.92 4.32
C LEU A 137 -0.08 -4.79 4.99
N ILE A 138 -0.61 -5.78 4.28
CA ILE A 138 -1.59 -6.73 4.81
C ILE A 138 -0.98 -7.54 5.96
N GLU A 139 0.24 -8.04 5.80
CA GLU A 139 0.94 -8.80 6.85
C GLU A 139 1.12 -7.97 8.13
N ILE A 140 1.54 -6.70 7.99
CA ILE A 140 1.68 -5.78 9.12
C ILE A 140 0.33 -5.54 9.81
N ASP A 141 -0.74 -5.32 9.05
CA ASP A 141 -2.07 -5.05 9.61
C ASP A 141 -2.66 -6.27 10.32
N VAL A 142 -2.43 -7.47 9.78
CA VAL A 142 -2.81 -8.73 10.42
C VAL A 142 -2.05 -8.91 11.74
N LEU A 143 -0.73 -8.74 11.74
CA LEU A 143 0.08 -8.83 12.97
C LEU A 143 -0.37 -7.81 14.02
N ARG A 144 -0.60 -6.56 13.60
CA ARG A 144 -1.11 -5.50 14.48
C ARG A 144 -2.47 -5.87 15.08
N SER A 145 -3.35 -6.47 14.29
CA SER A 145 -4.67 -6.92 14.75
C SER A 145 -4.57 -8.02 15.81
N PHE A 146 -3.68 -9.00 15.60
CA PHE A 146 -3.39 -10.03 16.61
C PHE A 146 -2.82 -9.44 17.90
N GLU A 147 -1.88 -8.50 17.80
CA GLU A 147 -1.32 -7.83 18.99
C GLU A 147 -2.38 -7.02 19.73
N LYS A 148 -3.23 -6.29 19.01
CA LYS A 148 -4.35 -5.55 19.60
C LYS A 148 -5.30 -6.48 20.35
N GLN A 149 -5.63 -7.63 19.77
CA GLN A 149 -6.45 -8.64 20.44
C GLN A 149 -5.76 -9.20 21.69
N ARG A 150 -4.47 -9.54 21.59
CA ARG A 150 -3.68 -10.04 22.73
C ARG A 150 -3.68 -9.04 23.89
N VAL A 151 -3.44 -7.76 23.60
CA VAL A 151 -3.47 -6.69 24.61
C VAL A 151 -4.88 -6.53 25.18
N GLY A 152 -5.92 -6.57 24.35
CA GLY A 152 -7.31 -6.55 24.79
C GLY A 152 -7.61 -7.65 25.81
N ASN A 153 -7.27 -8.89 25.49
CA ASN A 153 -7.49 -10.04 26.39
C ASN A 153 -6.74 -9.88 27.73
N VAL A 154 -5.51 -9.34 27.71
CA VAL A 154 -4.75 -9.07 28.95
C VAL A 154 -5.44 -7.99 29.78
N LEU A 155 -5.93 -6.92 29.16
CA LEU A 155 -6.64 -5.85 29.86
C LEU A 155 -7.95 -6.34 30.47
N ASP A 156 -8.71 -7.17 29.74
CA ASP A 156 -9.96 -7.76 30.23
C ASP A 156 -9.70 -8.66 31.45
N ASN A 157 -8.67 -9.51 31.39
CA ASN A 157 -8.28 -10.36 32.52
C ASN A 157 -7.83 -9.53 33.73
N VAL A 158 -7.07 -8.46 33.51
CA VAL A 158 -6.64 -7.55 34.59
C VAL A 158 -7.84 -6.85 35.20
N ALA A 159 -8.80 -6.39 34.39
CA ALA A 159 -10.02 -5.74 34.88
C ALA A 159 -10.87 -6.71 35.72
N GLU A 160 -11.02 -7.96 35.27
CA GLU A 160 -11.73 -9.00 36.03
C GLU A 160 -11.03 -9.30 37.36
N HIS A 161 -9.70 -9.47 37.33
CA HIS A 161 -8.92 -9.69 38.56
C HIS A 161 -9.02 -8.51 39.51
N GLN A 162 -8.89 -7.27 39.02
CA GLN A 162 -9.03 -6.07 39.84
C GLN A 162 -10.42 -5.99 40.49
N HIS A 163 -11.47 -6.32 39.74
CA HIS A 163 -12.82 -6.33 40.28
C HIS A 163 -12.98 -7.38 41.40
N LYS A 164 -12.47 -8.59 41.18
CA LYS A 164 -12.50 -9.66 42.19
C LYS A 164 -11.72 -9.29 43.45
N THR A 165 -10.50 -8.77 43.30
CA THR A 165 -9.69 -8.32 44.43
C THR A 165 -10.36 -7.17 45.19
N ALA A 166 -10.95 -6.20 44.49
CA ALA A 166 -11.69 -5.11 45.12
C ALA A 166 -12.90 -5.64 45.93
N GLN A 167 -13.60 -6.64 45.40
CA GLN A 167 -14.72 -7.27 46.10
C GLN A 167 -14.26 -8.03 47.35
N GLU A 168 -13.13 -8.74 47.28
CA GLU A 168 -12.53 -9.42 48.44
C GLU A 168 -12.09 -8.41 49.52
N LEU A 169 -11.39 -7.35 49.13
CA LEU A 169 -11.00 -6.27 50.04
C LEU A 169 -12.20 -5.61 50.72
N HIS A 170 -13.30 -5.40 49.98
CA HIS A 170 -14.52 -4.87 50.57
C HIS A 170 -15.14 -5.80 51.62
N LYS A 171 -15.11 -7.13 51.39
CA LYS A 171 -15.58 -8.11 52.37
C LYS A 171 -14.70 -8.14 53.60
N GLU A 172 -13.38 -8.10 53.44
CA GLU A 172 -12.44 -8.04 54.55
C GLU A 172 -12.60 -6.76 55.36
N LEU A 173 -12.75 -5.61 54.70
CA LEU A 173 -12.98 -4.33 55.37
C LEU A 173 -14.28 -4.34 56.17
N ALA A 174 -15.35 -4.93 55.62
CA ALA A 174 -16.59 -5.13 56.34
C ALA A 174 -16.39 -6.00 57.59
N GLY A 175 -15.66 -7.11 57.47
CA GLY A 175 -15.31 -7.97 58.61
C GLY A 175 -14.46 -7.24 59.68
N PHE A 176 -13.52 -6.40 59.27
CA PHE A 176 -12.77 -5.55 60.21
C PHE A 176 -13.68 -4.53 60.91
N SER A 177 -14.62 -3.92 60.18
CA SER A 177 -15.56 -2.97 60.77
C SER A 177 -16.45 -3.60 61.83
N GLU A 178 -16.88 -4.86 61.61
CA GLU A 178 -17.64 -5.63 62.59
C GLU A 178 -16.81 -5.92 63.85
N ARG A 179 -15.58 -6.42 63.68
CA ARG A 179 -14.67 -6.66 64.82
C ARG A 179 -14.39 -5.39 65.61
N MET A 180 -14.19 -4.25 64.93
CA MET A 180 -14.00 -2.96 65.57
C MET A 180 -15.24 -2.52 66.37
N ALA A 181 -16.44 -2.75 65.84
CA ALA A 181 -17.68 -2.49 66.56
C ALA A 181 -17.80 -3.37 67.82
N ASP A 182 -17.41 -4.64 67.73
CA ASP A 182 -17.45 -5.56 68.87
C ASP A 182 -16.40 -5.22 69.94
N ILE A 183 -15.19 -4.81 69.54
CA ILE A 183 -14.20 -4.23 70.47
C ILE A 183 -14.78 -2.99 71.14
N GLY A 184 -15.44 -2.11 70.39
CA GLY A 184 -16.12 -0.93 70.93
C GLY A 184 -17.15 -1.31 72.00
N LYS A 185 -18.00 -2.31 71.75
CA LYS A 185 -18.95 -2.83 72.74
C LYS A 185 -18.22 -3.36 73.97
N ALA A 186 -17.20 -4.20 73.80
CA ALA A 186 -16.43 -4.75 74.91
C ALA A 186 -15.80 -3.65 75.78
N LEU A 187 -15.21 -2.62 75.18
CA LEU A 187 -14.65 -1.46 75.89
C LEU A 187 -15.72 -0.70 76.68
N THR A 188 -16.93 -0.50 76.13
CA THR A 188 -18.02 0.13 76.88
C THR A 188 -18.46 -0.69 78.08
N THR A 189 -18.46 -2.03 77.97
CA THR A 189 -18.76 -2.93 79.08
C THR A 189 -17.67 -2.87 80.14
N ILE A 190 -16.38 -2.91 79.76
CA ILE A 190 -15.25 -2.77 80.68
C ILE A 190 -15.32 -1.43 81.42
N LYS A 191 -15.64 -0.33 80.71
CA LYS A 191 -15.82 0.98 81.33
C LYS A 191 -16.88 0.95 82.42
N LYS A 192 -18.03 0.32 82.16
CA LYS A 192 -19.10 0.14 83.16
C LYS A 192 -18.65 -0.69 84.36
N CYS A 193 -17.88 -1.77 84.14
CA CYS A 193 -17.31 -2.56 85.23
C CYS A 193 -16.39 -1.71 86.10
N ASN A 194 -15.50 -0.93 85.48
CA ASN A 194 -14.60 -0.04 86.21
C ASN A 194 -15.35 1.06 86.97
N GLU A 195 -16.36 1.69 86.37
CA GLU A 195 -17.23 2.66 87.07
C GLU A 195 -17.91 2.05 88.29
N MET A 196 -18.31 0.77 88.22
CA MET A 196 -18.90 0.05 89.36
C MET A 196 -17.88 -0.27 90.45
N LEU A 197 -16.68 -0.72 90.08
CA LEU A 197 -15.59 -0.94 91.03
C LEU A 197 -15.20 0.37 91.72
N ASP A 198 -15.07 1.47 90.97
CA ASP A 198 -14.79 2.79 91.53
C ASP A 198 -15.88 3.22 92.52
N MET A 199 -17.16 2.98 92.22
CA MET A 199 -18.26 3.17 93.20
C MET A 199 -18.09 2.30 94.44
N GLN A 200 -17.73 1.01 94.31
CA GLN A 200 -17.51 0.13 95.47
C GLN A 200 -16.32 0.61 96.33
N PHE A 201 -15.21 1.04 95.71
CA PHE A 201 -14.04 1.54 96.42
C PHE A 201 -14.23 2.92 97.05
N THR A 202 -15.09 3.76 96.48
CA THR A 202 -15.46 5.06 97.06
C THR A 202 -16.64 4.96 98.04
N SER A 203 -17.34 3.83 98.08
CA SER A 203 -18.50 3.58 98.96
C SER A 203 -18.12 3.22 100.41
N THR A 204 -16.85 3.17 100.79
CA THR A 204 -16.51 2.98 102.20
C THR A 204 -16.47 4.32 102.90
N GLU A 205 -17.52 4.67 103.65
CA GLU A 205 -17.36 5.35 104.95
C GLU A 205 -18.65 5.54 105.78
N GLY A 206 -19.86 5.16 105.30
CA GLY A 206 -21.06 5.28 106.14
C GLY A 206 -22.22 4.39 105.72
N GLU A 207 -22.82 3.75 106.71
CA GLU A 207 -24.14 3.09 106.71
C GLU A 207 -24.22 1.59 106.37
N ARG A 208 -24.42 0.82 107.46
CA ARG A 208 -25.21 -0.42 107.60
C ARG A 208 -24.79 -1.59 106.70
N GLY A 209 -24.10 -2.56 107.32
CA GLY A 209 -23.72 -3.83 106.69
C GLY A 209 -24.90 -4.47 105.96
N LEU A 210 -24.72 -4.70 104.66
CA LEU A 210 -25.66 -5.40 103.80
C LEU A 210 -25.94 -6.78 104.37
N SER A 211 -27.16 -7.29 104.18
CA SER A 211 -27.42 -8.68 104.55
C SER A 211 -26.66 -9.60 103.60
N VAL A 212 -26.28 -10.80 104.06
CA VAL A 212 -25.59 -11.82 103.24
C VAL A 212 -26.31 -12.08 101.90
N ALA A 213 -27.65 -11.98 101.88
CA ALA A 213 -28.44 -12.17 100.67
C ALA A 213 -28.26 -11.03 99.64
N GLU A 214 -28.00 -9.80 100.09
CA GLU A 214 -27.76 -8.65 99.22
C GLU A 214 -26.32 -8.67 98.69
N GLU A 215 -25.35 -9.03 99.52
CA GLU A 215 -23.97 -9.29 99.09
C GLU A 215 -23.91 -10.40 98.04
N MET A 216 -24.64 -11.51 98.25
CA MET A 216 -24.71 -12.59 97.27
C MET A 216 -25.36 -12.16 95.96
N LYS A 217 -26.34 -11.25 96.01
CA LYS A 217 -27.00 -10.71 94.81
C LYS A 217 -26.07 -9.80 94.01
N LEU A 218 -25.29 -8.96 94.71
CA LEU A 218 -24.27 -8.11 94.09
C LEU A 218 -23.18 -8.97 93.43
N LEU A 219 -22.66 -9.95 94.18
CA LEU A 219 -21.64 -10.87 93.69
C LEU A 219 -22.14 -11.69 92.48
N SER A 220 -23.39 -12.14 92.50
CA SER A 220 -24.01 -12.85 91.38
C SER A 220 -24.15 -11.96 90.14
N ALA A 221 -24.43 -10.67 90.30
CA ALA A 221 -24.50 -9.72 89.20
C ALA A 221 -23.11 -9.46 88.62
N ASP A 222 -22.10 -9.29 89.47
CA ASP A 222 -20.70 -9.10 89.07
C ASP A 222 -20.15 -10.33 88.33
N ILE A 223 -20.39 -11.53 88.85
CA ILE A 223 -19.99 -12.78 88.18
C ILE A 223 -20.67 -12.91 86.81
N SER A 224 -21.96 -12.61 86.72
CA SER A 224 -22.69 -12.67 85.45
C SER A 224 -22.14 -11.69 84.42
N LEU A 225 -21.72 -10.51 84.86
CA LEU A 225 -21.12 -9.49 84.00
C LEU A 225 -19.72 -9.91 83.51
N TYR A 226 -18.89 -10.45 84.39
CA TYR A 226 -17.58 -11.01 84.04
C TYR A 226 -17.67 -12.17 83.06
N LEU A 227 -18.64 -13.07 83.26
CA LEU A 227 -18.90 -14.17 82.33
C LEU A 227 -19.31 -13.66 80.94
N ASN A 228 -20.15 -12.62 80.86
CA ASN A 228 -20.51 -12.00 79.59
C ASN A 228 -19.31 -11.36 78.88
N VAL A 229 -18.37 -10.77 79.63
CA VAL A 229 -17.12 -10.23 79.06
C VAL A 229 -16.24 -11.38 78.53
N LEU A 230 -16.10 -12.46 79.28
CA LEU A 230 -15.34 -13.65 78.86
C LEU A 230 -15.93 -14.29 77.60
N ASP A 231 -17.26 -14.41 77.51
CA ASP A 231 -17.93 -14.96 76.34
C ASP A 231 -17.80 -14.04 75.11
N SER A 232 -17.82 -12.73 75.32
CA SER A 232 -17.56 -11.74 74.26
C SER A 232 -16.10 -11.81 73.77
N LEU A 233 -15.15 -12.03 74.67
CA LEU A 233 -13.72 -12.21 74.34
C LEU A 233 -13.47 -13.53 73.61
N LYS A 234 -14.22 -14.58 73.92
CA LYS A 234 -14.11 -15.90 73.28
C LYS A 234 -14.44 -15.87 71.77
N GLN A 235 -15.22 -14.89 71.31
CA GLN A 235 -15.51 -14.67 69.90
C GLN A 235 -14.32 -14.11 69.11
N PHE A 236 -13.30 -13.59 69.78
CA PHE A 236 -12.03 -13.22 69.15
C PHE A 236 -11.13 -14.47 69.08
N HIS A 237 -11.12 -15.14 67.93
CA HIS A 237 -10.03 -16.06 67.59
C HIS A 237 -8.77 -15.23 67.32
N LEU A 238 -8.00 -14.99 68.38
CA LEU A 238 -6.61 -14.55 68.32
C LEU A 238 -5.68 -15.69 67.90
#